data_AF-A0A2Z2KL79-F1
#
_entry.id   AF-A0A2Z2KL79-F1
#
_cell.length_a   1.000
_cell.length_b   1.000
_cell.length_c   1.000
_cell.angle_alpha   90.00
_cell.angle_beta   90.00
_cell.angle_gamma   90.00
#
_symmetry.space_group_name_H-M   'P 1'
#
loop_
_entity.id
_entity.type
_entity.pdbx_description
1 polymer ?
#
loop_
_entity_poly.entity_id
_entity_poly.type
_entity_poly.pdbx_seq_one_letter_code
_entity_poly.pdbx_strand_id
1 'polypeptide(L)'
;MLSTDGMLSDEEIVRIYGIRWKIEQFFKVTKSYLQLAKEFQGRSYDMMISHTTIVFSRYLLLEWESRQATDPRSLGELFFWLCDEVKLLDFSSALQFLWLLFQKLVSRSVSVRQARCQVQDWIATLPFYIKACLPISPCES
;
A
#
# COMPACT_ATOMS: atom_id res chain seq x y z
N MET A 1 26.50 15.78 -1.52
CA MET A 1 26.16 15.23 -2.87
C MET A 1 25.77 16.40 -3.74
N LEU A 2 26.03 16.35 -5.04
CA LEU A 2 25.60 17.40 -5.98
C LEU A 2 24.35 16.92 -6.72
N SER A 3 23.31 17.73 -6.74
CA SER A 3 22.06 17.47 -7.47
C SER A 3 21.80 18.64 -8.42
N THR A 4 21.26 18.37 -9.60
CA THR A 4 20.78 19.39 -10.54
C THR A 4 19.38 19.89 -10.17
N ASP A 5 18.66 19.12 -9.36
CA ASP A 5 17.37 19.52 -8.81
C ASP A 5 17.58 20.11 -7.41
N GLY A 6 17.31 21.42 -7.30
CA GLY A 6 17.42 22.19 -6.05
C GLY A 6 16.15 22.21 -5.21
N MET A 7 15.07 21.55 -5.64
CA MET A 7 13.82 21.43 -4.88
C MET A 7 13.76 20.15 -4.03
N LEU A 8 14.70 19.22 -4.23
CA LEU A 8 14.79 18.00 -3.44
C LEU A 8 15.28 18.30 -2.03
N SER A 9 14.69 17.63 -1.04
CA SER A 9 15.23 17.65 0.33
C SER A 9 16.51 16.82 0.41
N ASP A 10 17.32 17.11 1.43
CA ASP A 10 18.59 16.41 1.66
C ASP A 10 18.37 14.91 1.88
N GLU A 11 17.30 14.52 2.59
CA GLU A 11 16.92 13.12 2.81
C GLU A 11 16.61 12.42 1.49
N GLU A 12 15.91 13.10 0.59
CA GLU A 12 15.51 12.55 -0.70
C GLU A 12 16.71 12.38 -1.64
N ILE A 13 17.67 13.31 -1.60
CA ILE A 13 18.96 13.20 -2.31
C ILE A 13 19.73 11.96 -1.82
N VAL A 14 19.83 11.76 -0.50
CA VAL A 14 20.50 10.60 0.09
C VAL A 14 19.76 9.30 -0.29
N ARG A 15 18.43 9.29 -0.25
CA ARG A 15 17.59 8.15 -0.64
C ARG A 15 17.84 7.75 -2.11
N ILE A 16 17.79 8.71 -3.02
CA ILE A 16 18.03 8.49 -4.46
C ILE A 16 19.46 7.99 -4.69
N TYR A 17 20.44 8.60 -4.03
CA TYR A 17 21.83 8.16 -4.16
C TYR A 17 22.04 6.74 -3.64
N GLY A 18 21.30 6.31 -2.61
CA GLY A 18 21.29 4.94 -2.13
C GLY A 18 20.89 3.92 -3.21
N ILE A 19 20.08 4.31 -4.19
CA ILE A 19 19.68 3.46 -5.31
C ILE A 19 20.88 3.15 -6.24
N ARG A 20 21.92 3.99 -6.25
CA ARG A 20 23.14 3.78 -7.06
C ARG A 20 23.79 2.41 -6.78
N TRP A 21 23.75 1.96 -5.52
CA TRP A 21 24.32 0.66 -5.13
C TRP A 21 23.64 -0.52 -5.83
N LYS A 22 22.39 -0.37 -6.29
CA LYS A 22 21.68 -1.43 -7.02
C LYS A 22 22.39 -1.84 -8.31
N ILE A 23 23.14 -0.94 -8.95
CA ILE A 23 23.94 -1.27 -10.14
C ILE A 23 25.07 -2.26 -9.78
N GLU A 24 25.65 -2.14 -8.59
CA GLU A 24 26.69 -3.07 -8.14
C GLU A 24 26.11 -4.46 -7.87
N GLN A 25 24.92 -4.54 -7.27
CA GLN A 25 24.19 -5.81 -7.13
C GLN A 25 23.83 -6.42 -8.48
N PHE A 26 23.34 -5.61 -9.43
CA PHE A 26 23.09 -6.04 -10.80
C PHE A 26 24.33 -6.67 -11.44
N PHE A 27 25.49 -5.99 -11.39
CA PHE A 27 26.72 -6.53 -11.96
C PHE A 27 27.23 -7.76 -11.23
N LYS A 28 27.04 -7.83 -9.90
CA LYS A 28 27.36 -9.02 -9.13
C LYS A 28 26.53 -10.22 -9.60
N VAL A 29 25.21 -10.05 -9.75
CA VAL A 29 24.30 -11.13 -10.13
C VAL A 29 24.55 -11.57 -11.57
N THR A 30 24.63 -10.62 -12.51
CA THR A 30 24.83 -10.92 -13.94
C THR A 30 26.15 -11.65 -14.20
N LYS A 31 27.24 -11.26 -13.53
CA LYS A 31 28.54 -11.94 -13.67
C LYS A 31 28.60 -13.30 -12.96
N SER A 32 27.95 -13.44 -11.81
CA SER A 32 28.06 -14.65 -10.97
C SER A 32 27.09 -15.74 -11.38
N TYR A 33 25.85 -15.36 -11.71
CA TYR A 33 24.74 -16.29 -11.94
C TYR A 33 24.29 -16.35 -13.40
N LEU A 34 24.35 -15.22 -14.12
CA LEU A 34 23.90 -15.15 -15.51
C LEU A 34 25.03 -15.20 -16.53
N GLN A 35 26.23 -15.60 -16.09
CA GLN A 35 27.39 -15.88 -16.94
C GLN A 35 27.76 -14.74 -17.90
N LEU A 36 27.59 -13.47 -17.49
CA LEU A 36 28.03 -12.32 -18.27
C LEU A 36 29.53 -12.48 -18.63
N ALA A 37 29.85 -12.43 -19.92
CA ALA A 37 31.18 -12.67 -20.50
C ALA A 37 31.78 -14.07 -20.30
N LYS A 38 31.06 -15.03 -19.71
CA LYS A 38 31.52 -16.41 -19.46
C LYS A 38 30.75 -17.48 -20.24
N GLU A 39 29.50 -17.21 -20.59
CA GLU A 39 28.61 -18.18 -21.26
C GLU A 39 29.17 -18.63 -22.62
N PHE A 40 29.76 -17.70 -23.38
CA PHE A 40 30.50 -18.01 -24.60
C PHE A 40 31.61 -16.96 -24.87
N GLN A 41 32.64 -17.35 -25.62
CA GLN A 41 33.77 -16.47 -25.99
C GLN A 41 33.71 -16.11 -27.48
N GLY A 42 32.80 -15.21 -27.84
CA GLY A 42 32.62 -14.75 -29.21
C GLY A 42 33.66 -13.73 -29.62
N ARG A 43 34.10 -13.78 -30.88
CA ARG A 43 35.10 -12.83 -31.43
C ARG A 43 34.47 -11.70 -32.27
N SER A 44 33.15 -11.71 -32.44
CA SER A 44 32.42 -10.64 -33.15
C SER A 44 31.77 -9.67 -32.17
N TYR A 45 31.82 -8.37 -32.49
CA TYR A 45 31.17 -7.33 -31.70
C TYR A 45 29.65 -7.53 -31.62
N ASP A 46 28.99 -7.91 -32.72
CA ASP A 46 27.54 -8.16 -32.74
C ASP A 46 27.15 -9.27 -31.78
N MET A 47 28.01 -10.29 -31.67
CA MET A 47 27.82 -11.41 -30.77
C MET A 47 27.94 -10.95 -29.30
N MET A 48 28.96 -10.14 -28.97
CA MET A 48 29.15 -9.59 -27.62
C MET A 48 28.00 -8.67 -27.19
N ILE A 49 27.51 -7.82 -28.10
CA ILE A 49 26.38 -6.93 -27.86
C ILE A 49 25.10 -7.76 -27.63
N SER A 50 24.87 -8.75 -28.49
CA SER A 50 23.71 -9.66 -28.38
C SER A 50 23.74 -10.43 -27.06
N HIS A 51 24.90 -10.96 -26.65
CA HIS A 51 25.07 -11.65 -25.36
C HIS A 51 24.72 -10.76 -24.17
N THR A 52 25.33 -9.58 -24.13
CA THR A 52 25.13 -8.61 -23.06
C THR A 52 23.66 -8.25 -22.96
N THR A 53 23.01 -8.01 -24.10
CA THR A 53 21.57 -7.69 -24.16
C THR A 53 20.72 -8.84 -23.63
N ILE A 54 21.00 -10.08 -24.02
CA ILE A 54 20.26 -11.26 -23.54
C ILE A 54 20.42 -11.42 -22.03
N VAL A 55 21.65 -11.34 -21.52
CA VAL A 55 21.93 -11.46 -20.08
C VAL A 55 21.22 -10.36 -19.28
N PHE A 56 21.22 -9.12 -19.78
CA PHE A 56 20.57 -8.00 -19.12
C PHE A 56 19.05 -8.15 -19.13
N SER A 57 18.45 -8.56 -20.26
CA SER A 57 17.02 -8.85 -20.36
C SER A 57 16.58 -9.98 -19.43
N ARG A 58 17.38 -11.07 -19.33
CA ARG A 58 17.13 -12.16 -18.37
C ARG A 58 17.10 -11.64 -16.93
N TYR A 59 18.08 -10.81 -16.56
CA TYR A 59 18.09 -10.19 -15.23
C TYR A 59 16.86 -9.34 -14.98
N LEU A 60 16.46 -8.48 -15.93
CA LEU A 60 15.30 -7.61 -15.78
C LEU A 60 14.02 -8.39 -15.53
N LEU A 61 13.80 -9.48 -16.26
CA LEU A 61 12.63 -10.36 -16.08
C LEU A 61 12.65 -11.02 -14.69
N LEU A 62 13.79 -11.58 -14.28
CA LEU A 62 13.94 -12.24 -12.98
C LEU A 62 13.77 -11.27 -11.81
N GLU A 63 14.34 -10.07 -11.88
CA GLU A 63 14.15 -9.04 -10.86
C GLU A 63 12.72 -8.52 -10.80
N TRP A 64 12.05 -8.39 -11.95
CA TRP A 64 10.66 -8.00 -11.99
C TRP A 64 9.79 -9.05 -11.30
N GLU A 65 9.93 -10.33 -11.66
CA GLU A 65 9.22 -11.44 -11.02
C GLU A 65 9.53 -11.52 -9.51
N SER A 66 10.81 -11.41 -9.13
CA SER A 66 11.25 -11.38 -7.72
C SER A 66 10.59 -10.26 -6.93
N ARG A 67 10.45 -9.06 -7.51
CA ARG A 67 9.72 -7.94 -6.88
C ARG A 67 8.24 -8.22 -6.76
N GLN A 68 7.61 -8.81 -7.77
CA GLN A 68 6.20 -9.18 -7.67
C GLN A 68 5.96 -10.23 -6.57
N ALA A 69 6.90 -11.14 -6.37
CA ALA A 69 6.81 -12.18 -5.34
C ALA A 69 7.18 -11.69 -3.93
N THR A 70 8.06 -10.69 -3.81
CA THR A 70 8.72 -10.34 -2.53
C THR A 70 8.40 -8.93 -2.04
N ASP A 71 7.91 -8.00 -2.88
CA ASP A 71 7.73 -6.60 -2.48
C ASP A 71 6.36 -6.34 -1.82
N PRO A 72 6.31 -6.07 -0.49
CA PRO A 72 5.09 -5.69 0.21
C PRO A 72 4.56 -4.31 -0.20
N ARG A 73 5.26 -3.50 -1.02
CA ARG A 73 4.71 -2.23 -1.55
C ARG A 73 3.58 -2.44 -2.55
N SER A 74 3.51 -3.61 -3.20
CA SER A 74 2.34 -4.02 -3.98
C SER A 74 1.08 -4.15 -3.10
N LEU A 75 1.25 -4.65 -1.87
CA LEU A 75 0.22 -4.63 -0.84
C LEU A 75 0.07 -3.24 -0.21
N GLY A 76 1.13 -2.43 -0.13
CA GLY A 76 1.10 -1.07 0.42
C GLY A 76 0.10 -0.17 -0.31
N GLU A 77 0.07 -0.22 -1.64
CA GLU A 77 -1.00 0.45 -2.40
C GLU A 77 -2.37 -0.17 -2.13
N LEU A 78 -2.49 -1.51 -2.06
CA LEU A 78 -3.76 -2.15 -1.70
C LEU A 78 -4.25 -1.70 -0.31
N PHE A 79 -3.37 -1.62 0.70
CA PHE A 79 -3.66 -1.10 2.03
C PHE A 79 -4.01 0.39 1.99
N PHE A 80 -3.36 1.18 1.13
CA PHE A 80 -3.69 2.58 0.93
C PHE A 80 -5.10 2.75 0.31
N TRP A 81 -5.41 1.99 -0.75
CA TRP A 81 -6.73 1.93 -1.37
C TRP A 81 -7.81 1.43 -0.40
N LEU A 82 -7.53 0.37 0.36
CA LEU A 82 -8.43 -0.13 1.40
C LEU A 82 -8.64 0.90 2.51
N CYS A 83 -7.60 1.60 2.96
CA CYS A 83 -7.71 2.67 3.94
C CYS A 83 -8.50 3.87 3.41
N ASP A 84 -8.39 4.19 2.11
CA ASP A 84 -9.17 5.25 1.47
C ASP A 84 -10.63 4.84 1.30
N GLU A 85 -10.93 3.59 0.95
CA GLU A 85 -12.30 3.05 0.95
C GLU A 85 -12.91 2.98 2.36
N VAL A 86 -12.11 2.69 3.40
CA VAL A 86 -12.57 2.69 4.80
C VAL A 86 -13.03 4.09 5.25
N LYS A 87 -12.67 5.17 4.55
CA LYS A 87 -13.20 6.52 4.80
C LYS A 87 -14.69 6.69 4.49
N LEU A 88 -15.38 5.67 3.96
CA LEU A 88 -16.82 5.74 3.66
C LEU A 88 -17.72 6.14 4.86
N LEU A 89 -17.24 6.03 6.11
CA LEU A 89 -17.82 6.76 7.25
C LEU A 89 -16.83 6.78 8.42
N ASP A 90 -16.06 7.84 8.61
CA ASP A 90 -15.09 7.90 9.72
C ASP A 90 -15.78 7.94 11.10
N PHE A 91 -15.06 7.53 12.15
CA PHE A 91 -15.60 7.50 13.52
C PHE A 91 -16.12 8.88 13.98
N SER A 92 -15.50 9.96 13.49
CA SER A 92 -15.96 11.34 13.70
C SER A 92 -17.35 11.57 13.12
N SER A 93 -17.58 11.20 11.85
CA SER A 93 -18.89 11.31 11.20
C SER A 93 -19.94 10.44 11.88
N ALA A 94 -19.58 9.23 12.33
CA ALA A 94 -20.48 8.37 13.10
C ALA A 94 -20.96 9.05 14.39
N LEU A 95 -20.06 9.69 15.15
CA LEU A 95 -20.40 10.45 16.35
C LEU A 95 -21.27 11.68 16.05
N GLN A 96 -21.01 12.37 14.95
CA GLN A 96 -21.85 13.49 14.51
C GLN A 96 -23.27 13.03 14.15
N PHE A 97 -23.42 11.89 13.47
CA PHE A 97 -24.73 11.30 13.20
C PHE A 97 -25.47 10.90 14.48
N LEU A 98 -24.75 10.33 15.46
CA LEU A 98 -25.32 9.98 16.77
C LEU A 98 -25.84 11.24 17.49
N TRP A 99 -25.06 12.32 17.47
CA TRP A 99 -25.46 13.60 18.05
C TRP A 99 -26.73 14.18 17.40
N LEU A 100 -26.78 14.17 16.06
CA LEU A 100 -27.99 14.58 15.31
C LEU A 100 -29.21 13.73 15.66
N LEU A 101 -29.02 12.42 15.85
CA LEU A 101 -30.08 11.50 16.25
C LEU A 101 -30.59 11.83 17.66
N PHE A 102 -29.71 12.13 18.61
CA PHE A 102 -30.11 12.60 19.94
C PHE A 102 -30.91 13.91 19.89
N GLN A 103 -30.46 14.90 19.11
CA GLN A 103 -31.19 16.16 18.94
C GLN A 103 -32.60 15.92 18.37
N LYS A 104 -32.73 15.00 17.40
CA LYS A 104 -34.02 14.61 16.81
C LYS A 104 -34.94 13.89 17.80
N LEU A 105 -34.38 13.07 18.68
CA LEU A 105 -35.15 12.35 19.70
C LEU A 105 -35.66 13.31 20.80
N VAL A 106 -34.83 14.26 21.24
CA VAL A 106 -35.20 15.25 22.26
C VAL A 106 -36.29 16.19 21.73
N SER A 107 -36.17 16.67 20.50
CA SER A 107 -37.15 17.59 19.89
C SER A 107 -38.53 16.96 19.65
N ARG A 108 -38.62 15.63 19.52
CA ARG A 108 -39.88 14.90 19.24
C ARG A 108 -40.52 14.22 20.45
N SER A 109 -39.97 14.41 21.66
CA SER A 109 -40.47 13.80 22.92
C SER A 109 -40.84 12.32 22.76
N VAL A 110 -39.94 11.58 22.10
CA VAL A 110 -40.16 10.20 21.66
C VAL A 110 -40.10 9.23 22.85
N SER A 111 -40.96 8.21 22.86
CA SER A 111 -40.94 7.19 23.93
C SER A 111 -39.61 6.43 23.97
N VAL A 112 -39.21 5.94 25.16
CA VAL A 112 -37.96 5.17 25.36
C VAL A 112 -37.86 3.96 24.40
N ARG A 113 -38.99 3.30 24.12
CA ARG A 113 -39.05 2.16 23.20
C ARG A 113 -38.71 2.57 21.76
N GLN A 114 -39.27 3.68 21.28
CA GLN A 114 -39.01 4.20 19.93
C GLN A 114 -37.58 4.76 19.81
N ALA A 115 -37.05 5.39 20.87
CA ALA A 115 -35.65 5.82 20.91
C ALA A 115 -34.68 4.63 20.77
N ARG A 116 -34.97 3.52 21.47
CA ARG A 116 -34.18 2.29 21.38
C ARG A 116 -34.19 1.70 19.96
N CYS A 117 -35.34 1.67 19.29
CA CYS A 117 -35.43 1.22 17.89
C CYS A 117 -34.60 2.10 16.95
N GLN A 118 -34.68 3.44 17.06
CA GLN A 118 -33.91 4.34 16.19
C GLN A 118 -32.40 4.24 16.39
N VAL A 119 -31.95 4.00 17.63
CA VAL A 119 -30.52 3.75 17.91
C VAL A 119 -30.07 2.40 17.33
N GLN A 120 -30.90 1.36 17.40
CA GLN A 120 -30.60 0.07 16.77
C GLN A 120 -30.54 0.16 15.25
N ASP A 121 -31.47 0.90 14.63
CA ASP A 121 -31.47 1.16 13.18
C ASP A 121 -30.20 1.92 12.78
N TRP A 122 -29.80 2.93 13.56
CA TRP A 122 -28.55 3.65 13.33
C TRP A 122 -27.32 2.74 13.47
N ILE A 123 -27.24 1.93 14.53
CA ILE A 123 -26.15 0.95 14.68
C ILE A 123 -26.11 0.02 13.46
N ALA A 124 -27.25 -0.42 12.93
CA ALA A 124 -27.32 -1.27 11.75
C ALA A 124 -26.74 -0.59 10.49
N THR A 125 -26.85 0.73 10.36
CA THR A 125 -26.27 1.50 9.23
C THR A 125 -24.75 1.70 9.31
N LEU A 126 -24.11 1.43 10.45
CA LEU A 126 -22.66 1.64 10.60
C LEU A 126 -21.82 0.59 9.85
N PRO A 127 -20.64 0.97 9.33
CA PRO A 127 -19.64 0.04 8.82
C PRO A 127 -19.22 -1.01 9.86
N PHE A 128 -18.85 -2.20 9.38
CA PHE A 128 -18.47 -3.33 10.25
C PHE A 128 -17.33 -2.99 11.22
N TYR A 129 -16.33 -2.23 10.77
CA TYR A 129 -15.18 -1.88 11.60
C TYR A 129 -15.57 -0.97 12.79
N ILE A 130 -16.57 -0.10 12.64
CA ILE A 130 -17.07 0.73 13.75
C ILE A 130 -17.91 -0.12 14.71
N LYS A 131 -18.73 -1.05 14.17
CA LYS A 131 -19.48 -2.00 14.98
C LYS A 131 -18.57 -2.86 15.85
N ALA A 132 -17.42 -3.28 15.31
CA ALA A 132 -16.42 -4.06 16.04
C ALA A 132 -15.78 -3.29 17.20
N CYS A 133 -15.75 -1.95 17.15
CA CYS A 133 -15.28 -1.10 18.25
C CYS A 133 -16.33 -0.90 19.36
N LEU A 134 -17.61 -1.22 19.11
CA LEU A 134 -18.64 -1.16 20.13
C LEU A 134 -18.57 -2.43 20.97
N PRO A 135 -18.46 -2.34 22.31
CA PRO A 135 -18.61 -3.49 23.18
C PRO A 135 -20.10 -3.87 23.22
N ILE A 136 -20.58 -4.53 22.16
CA ILE A 136 -21.94 -5.07 22.14
C ILE A 136 -21.90 -6.34 22.99
N SER A 137 -22.10 -6.22 24.30
CA SER A 137 -22.51 -7.41 25.07
C SER A 137 -23.87 -7.82 24.50
N PRO A 138 -24.07 -9.08 24.07
CA PRO A 138 -25.41 -9.54 23.77
C PRO A 138 -26.21 -9.37 25.07
N CYS A 139 -27.20 -8.46 25.07
CA CYS A 139 -28.15 -8.42 26.17
C CYS A 139 -28.89 -9.75 26.12
N GLU A 140 -28.53 -10.65 27.04
CA GLU A 140 -29.35 -11.82 27.35
C GLU A 140 -30.76 -11.35 27.71
N SER A 141 -31.73 -12.15 27.26
CA SER A 141 -33.17 -11.87 27.26
C SER A 141 -33.76 -11.70 28.66
#